data_AF-A0AAU9R948-F1
#
_entry.id   AF-A0AAU9R948-F1
#
_cell.length_a   1.000
_cell.length_b   1.000
_cell.length_c   1.000
_cell.angle_alpha   90.00
_cell.angle_beta   90.00
_cell.angle_gamma   90.00
#
_symmetry.space_group_name_H-M   'P 1'
#
loop_
_entity.id
_entity.type
_entity.pdbx_description
1 polymer ?
#
loop_
_entity_poly.entity_id
_entity_poly.type
_entity_poly.pdbx_seq_one_letter_code
_entity_poly.pdbx_strand_id
1 'polypeptide(L)'
;MRLVVAKRCNLTAARSWTHSILQLQSLMMGKLSKRLISLGWQALIFWIWNERSGRLHHQNFRSSDAIIKQIDRQIRNRTTSYRDRNPTMSSKLLQLWLSTEAHAMIR
;
A
#
# COMPACT_ATOMS: atom_id res chain seq x y z
N MET A 1 10.76 2.16 -1.21
CA MET A 1 9.53 1.70 -0.51
C MET A 1 8.39 2.71 -0.56
N ARG A 2 8.52 3.90 0.05
CA ARG A 2 7.47 4.94 0.07
C ARG A 2 7.02 5.42 -1.31
N LEU A 3 7.97 5.60 -2.25
CA LEU A 3 7.69 5.98 -3.63
C LEU A 3 6.83 4.94 -4.37
N VAL A 4 7.07 3.66 -4.10
CA VAL A 4 6.36 2.55 -4.75
C VAL A 4 4.91 2.51 -4.27
N VAL A 5 4.67 2.63 -2.97
CA VAL A 5 3.31 2.64 -2.41
C VAL A 5 2.56 3.90 -2.83
N ALA A 6 3.20 5.07 -2.82
CA ALA A 6 2.58 6.31 -3.30
C ALA A 6 2.19 6.22 -4.79
N LYS A 7 3.07 5.70 -5.65
CA LYS A 7 2.76 5.46 -7.08
C LYS A 7 1.58 4.49 -7.24
N ARG A 8 1.53 3.41 -6.45
CA ARG A 8 0.40 2.45 -6.43
C ARG A 8 -0.90 3.02 -5.90
N CYS A 9 -0.81 4.16 -5.20
CA CYS A 9 -1.94 4.90 -4.68
C CYS A 9 -2.38 6.05 -5.60
N ASN A 10 -1.76 6.22 -6.78
CA ASN A 10 -1.88 7.41 -7.62
C ASN A 10 -1.56 8.72 -6.84
N LEU A 11 -0.59 8.66 -5.94
CA LEU A 11 -0.13 9.81 -5.15
C LEU A 11 1.30 10.18 -5.53
N THR A 12 1.56 11.49 -5.63
CA THR A 12 2.93 12.02 -5.64
C THR A 12 3.52 11.85 -4.24
N ALA A 13 4.68 11.20 -4.11
CA ALA A 13 5.27 10.95 -2.80
C ALA A 13 5.81 12.25 -2.15
N ALA A 14 5.10 12.83 -1.18
CA ALA A 14 5.49 14.09 -0.53
C ALA A 14 6.80 13.99 0.28
N ARG A 15 7.76 14.91 0.18
CA ARG A 15 9.12 14.71 0.75
C ARG A 15 9.22 14.58 2.27
N SER A 16 8.22 15.02 3.03
CA SER A 16 8.18 14.85 4.49
C SER A 16 7.01 13.96 4.93
N TRP A 17 7.16 13.37 6.11
CA TRP A 17 6.10 12.61 6.77
C TRP A 17 4.84 13.47 6.97
N THR A 18 5.02 14.68 7.51
CA THR A 18 3.93 15.65 7.72
C THR A 18 3.20 15.98 6.42
N HIS A 19 3.93 16.26 5.33
CA HIS A 19 3.30 16.52 4.04
C HIS A 19 2.59 15.27 3.48
N SER A 20 3.08 14.06 3.78
CA SER A 20 2.41 12.82 3.38
C SER A 20 1.07 12.64 4.10
N ILE A 21 1.01 12.95 5.40
CA ILE A 21 -0.22 12.92 6.18
C ILE A 21 -1.20 13.98 5.70
N LEU A 22 -0.74 15.22 5.51
CA LEU A 22 -1.59 16.31 5.00
C LEU A 22 -2.14 15.99 3.62
N GLN A 23 -1.31 15.42 2.74
CA GLN A 23 -1.74 14.95 1.42
C GLN A 23 -2.79 13.85 1.52
N LEU A 24 -2.70 12.94 2.50
CA LEU A 24 -3.70 11.90 2.74
C LEU A 24 -5.03 12.47 3.25
N GLN A 25 -4.94 13.47 4.12
CA GLN A 25 -6.11 14.14 4.70
C GLN A 25 -6.85 14.99 3.65
N SER A 26 -6.13 15.58 2.69
CA SER A 26 -6.70 16.42 1.63
C SER A 26 -7.24 15.65 0.43
N LEU A 27 -7.20 14.31 0.44
CA LEU A 27 -7.66 13.52 -0.71
C LEU A 27 -9.17 13.64 -0.93
N MET A 28 -9.56 14.35 -1.99
CA MET A 28 -10.90 14.31 -2.56
C MET A 28 -10.99 13.21 -3.62
N MET A 29 -10.98 11.96 -3.18
CA MET A 29 -11.12 10.80 -4.06
C MET A 29 -12.35 9.94 -3.74
N GLY A 30 -12.76 9.13 -4.72
CA GLY A 30 -13.84 8.16 -4.56
C GLY A 30 -13.60 7.18 -3.40
N LYS A 31 -14.69 6.66 -2.82
CA LYS A 31 -14.66 5.78 -1.62
C LYS A 31 -13.70 4.59 -1.77
N LEU A 32 -13.62 3.99 -2.96
CA LEU A 32 -12.74 2.85 -3.24
C LEU A 32 -11.26 3.25 -3.22
N SER A 33 -10.90 4.35 -3.89
CA SER A 33 -9.52 4.86 -3.91
C SER A 33 -9.05 5.24 -2.51
N LYS A 34 -9.88 5.97 -1.74
CA LYS A 34 -9.57 6.28 -0.34
C LYS A 34 -9.27 5.01 0.46
N ARG A 35 -10.09 3.98 0.30
CA ARG A 35 -9.89 2.71 1.00
C ARG A 35 -8.60 2.00 0.61
N LEU A 36 -8.30 1.95 -0.68
CA LEU A 36 -7.06 1.34 -1.18
C LEU A 36 -5.83 2.04 -0.61
N ILE A 37 -5.87 3.38 -0.55
CA ILE A 37 -4.79 4.19 -0.03
C ILE A 37 -4.60 3.99 1.46
N SER A 38 -5.70 3.97 2.23
CA SER A 38 -5.63 3.66 3.66
C SER A 38 -5.01 2.29 3.89
N LEU A 39 -5.40 1.26 3.12
CA LEU A 39 -4.79 -0.06 3.22
C LEU A 39 -3.30 -0.04 2.87
N GLY A 40 -2.92 0.66 1.80
CA GLY A 40 -1.53 0.82 1.38
C GLY A 40 -0.66 1.48 2.45
N TRP A 41 -1.15 2.56 3.05
CA TRP A 41 -0.43 3.27 4.12
C TRP A 41 -0.37 2.48 5.42
N GLN A 42 -1.46 1.83 5.82
CA GLN A 42 -1.47 0.95 7.00
C GLN A 42 -0.45 -0.18 6.84
N ALA A 43 -0.42 -0.84 5.68
CA ALA A 43 0.55 -1.89 5.39
C ALA A 43 1.99 -1.36 5.40
N LEU A 44 2.24 -0.21 4.77
CA LEU A 44 3.57 0.41 4.72
C LEU A 44 4.10 0.72 6.14
N ILE A 45 3.28 1.37 6.97
CA ILE A 45 3.66 1.73 8.35
C ILE A 45 3.94 0.46 9.15
N PHE A 46 3.04 -0.52 9.09
CA PHE A 46 3.17 -1.77 9.81
C PHE A 46 4.46 -2.52 9.43
N TRP A 47 4.73 -2.70 8.14
CA TRP A 47 5.89 -3.48 7.71
C TRP A 47 7.22 -2.79 7.96
N ILE A 48 7.28 -1.46 7.87
CA ILE A 48 8.47 -0.69 8.27
C ILE A 48 8.73 -0.87 9.77
N TRP A 49 7.69 -0.71 10.59
CA TRP A 49 7.81 -0.90 12.03
C TRP A 49 8.21 -2.33 12.38
N ASN A 50 7.54 -3.32 11.79
CA ASN A 50 7.81 -4.74 12.02
C ASN A 50 9.25 -5.11 11.62
N GLU A 51 9.75 -4.57 10.52
CA GLU A 51 11.12 -4.82 10.11
C GLU A 51 12.14 -4.23 11.08
N ARG A 52 11.94 -2.97 11.49
CA ARG A 52 12.82 -2.32 12.47
C ARG A 52 12.85 -3.07 13.80
N SER A 53 11.68 -3.50 14.28
CA SER A 53 11.56 -4.31 15.49
C SER A 53 12.22 -5.68 15.33
N GLY A 54 12.08 -6.32 14.17
CA GLY A 54 12.74 -7.58 13.84
C GLY A 54 14.27 -7.47 13.81
N ARG A 55 14.81 -6.35 13.30
CA ARG A 55 16.25 -6.07 13.36
C ARG A 55 16.72 -5.94 14.81
N LEU A 56 15.98 -5.19 15.64
CA LEU A 56 16.35 -4.90 17.02
C LEU A 56 16.32 -6.16 17.91
N HIS A 57 15.26 -6.95 17.83
CA HIS A 57 15.03 -8.06 18.77
C HIS A 57 15.51 -9.42 18.25
N HIS A 58 15.56 -9.63 16.93
CA HIS A 58 15.82 -10.94 16.32
C HIS A 58 17.01 -10.94 15.36
N GLN A 59 17.69 -9.80 15.15
CA GLN A 59 18.71 -9.63 14.12
C GLN A 59 18.23 -10.09 12.73
N ASN A 60 16.91 -10.02 12.49
CA ASN A 60 16.31 -10.50 11.27
C ASN A 60 16.23 -9.35 10.26
N PHE A 61 17.03 -9.46 9.21
CA PHE A 61 17.16 -8.44 8.19
C PHE A 61 16.35 -8.82 6.96
N ARG A 62 15.45 -7.93 6.53
CA ARG A 62 14.67 -8.11 5.30
C ARG A 62 15.09 -7.04 4.30
N SER A 63 15.24 -7.43 3.04
CA SER A 63 15.51 -6.48 1.97
C SER A 63 14.28 -5.61 1.69
N SER A 64 14.52 -4.47 1.05
CA SER A 64 13.41 -3.59 0.67
C SER A 64 12.41 -4.27 -0.26
N ASP A 65 12.89 -5.07 -1.20
CA ASP A 65 12.03 -5.82 -2.12
C ASP A 65 11.19 -6.88 -1.41
N ALA A 66 11.74 -7.53 -0.38
CA ALA A 66 11.00 -8.48 0.43
C ALA A 66 9.81 -7.79 1.14
N ILE A 67 10.04 -6.60 1.70
CA ILE A 67 8.96 -5.83 2.35
C ILE A 67 7.91 -5.38 1.34
N ILE A 68 8.32 -4.93 0.15
CA ILE A 68 7.37 -4.54 -0.91
C ILE A 68 6.49 -5.72 -1.34
N LYS A 69 7.08 -6.92 -1.50
CA LYS A 69 6.32 -8.15 -1.79
C LYS A 69 5.33 -8.50 -0.66
N GLN A 70 5.71 -8.28 0.60
CA GLN A 70 4.82 -8.51 1.73
C GLN A 70 3.64 -7.53 1.75
N ILE A 71 3.88 -6.24 1.46
CA ILE A 71 2.83 -5.22 1.32
C ILE A 71 1.86 -5.60 0.20
N ASP A 72 2.39 -5.99 -0.97
CA ASP A 72 1.57 -6.43 -2.11
C ASP A 72 0.68 -7.63 -1.75
N ARG A 73 1.28 -8.66 -1.14
CA ARG A 73 0.55 -9.84 -0.66
C ARG A 73 -0.52 -9.47 0.36
N GLN A 74 -0.21 -8.61 1.33
CA GLN A 74 -1.16 -8.19 2.35
C GLN A 74 -2.37 -7.46 1.75
N ILE A 75 -2.15 -6.60 0.76
CA ILE A 75 -3.23 -5.85 0.10
C ILE A 75 -4.10 -6.76 -0.76
N ARG A 76 -3.51 -7.71 -1.50
CA ARG A 76 -4.25 -8.74 -2.26
C ARG A 76 -5.07 -9.63 -1.33
N ASN A 77 -4.50 -10.10 -0.23
CA ASN A 77 -5.19 -10.92 0.76
C ASN A 77 -6.36 -10.15 1.41
N ARG A 78 -6.14 -8.89 1.80
CA ARG A 78 -7.18 -8.06 2.40
C ARG A 78 -8.31 -7.77 1.42
N THR A 79 -7.98 -7.49 0.17
CA THR A 79 -8.97 -7.31 -0.90
C THR A 79 -9.79 -8.59 -1.12
N THR A 80 -9.14 -9.75 -1.15
CA THR A 80 -9.81 -11.05 -1.30
C THR A 80 -10.72 -11.36 -0.12
N SER A 81 -10.35 -10.97 1.11
CA SER A 81 -11.21 -11.16 2.29
C SER A 81 -12.56 -10.41 2.22
N TYR A 82 -12.71 -9.43 1.32
CA TYR A 82 -13.99 -8.77 1.07
C TYR A 82 -14.89 -9.51 0.09
N ARG A 83 -14.37 -10.53 -0.62
CA ARG A 83 -15.06 -11.21 -1.72
C ARG A 83 -16.36 -11.87 -1.27
N ASP A 84 -16.36 -12.50 -0.10
CA ASP A 84 -17.54 -13.21 0.42
C ASP A 84 -18.67 -12.26 0.82
N ARG A 85 -18.34 -11.01 1.21
CA ARG A 85 -19.32 -10.00 1.63
C ARG A 85 -19.73 -9.06 0.51
N ASN A 86 -18.80 -8.70 -0.38
CA ASN A 86 -19.03 -7.77 -1.47
C ASN A 86 -18.06 -8.07 -2.64
N PRO A 87 -18.40 -9.05 -3.50
CA PRO A 87 -17.52 -9.51 -4.57
C PRO A 87 -17.22 -8.41 -5.61
N THR A 88 -18.19 -7.51 -5.86
CA THR A 88 -18.03 -6.37 -6.78
C THR A 88 -16.99 -5.38 -6.26
N MET A 89 -17.05 -5.04 -4.98
CA MET A 89 -16.09 -4.13 -4.36
C MET A 89 -14.69 -4.74 -4.28
N SER A 90 -14.59 -6.02 -3.93
CA SER A 90 -13.33 -6.78 -3.94
C SER A 90 -12.68 -6.75 -5.33
N SER A 91 -13.46 -7.05 -6.37
CA SER A 91 -12.98 -7.04 -7.76
C SER A 91 -12.50 -5.66 -8.19
N LYS A 92 -13.27 -4.60 -7.90
CA LYS A 92 -12.89 -3.21 -8.24
C LYS A 92 -11.63 -2.76 -7.52
N LEU A 93 -11.46 -3.11 -6.24
CA LEU A 93 -10.24 -2.80 -5.48
C LEU A 93 -9.02 -3.53 -6.04
N LEU A 94 -9.18 -4.81 -6.39
CA LEU A 94 -8.08 -5.60 -6.96
C LEU A 94 -7.67 -5.06 -8.32
N GLN A 95 -8.65 -4.74 -9.18
CA GLN A 95 -8.40 -4.10 -10.47
C GLN A 95 -7.68 -2.75 -10.30
N LEU A 96 -8.10 -1.93 -9.34
CA LEU A 96 -7.45 -0.65 -9.06
C LEU A 96 -6.01 -0.83 -8.54
N TRP A 97 -5.75 -1.87 -7.74
CA TRP A 97 -4.40 -2.19 -7.28
C TRP A 97 -3.50 -2.65 -8.44
N LEU A 98 -3.99 -3.57 -9.29
CA LEU A 98 -3.25 -4.13 -10.41
C LEU A 98 -3.05 -3.12 -11.56
N SER A 99 -3.99 -2.20 -11.80
CA SER A 99 -3.86 -1.19 -12.85
C SER A 99 -2.64 -0.27 -12.64
N THR A 100 -2.17 -0.16 -11.41
CA THR A 100 -0.96 0.60 -11.07
C THR A 100 0.35 -0.17 -11.28
N GLU A 101 0.31 -1.50 -11.49
CA GLU A 101 1.50 -2.30 -11.88
C GLU A 101 1.86 -2.10 -13.37
N ALA A 102 0.86 -1.96 -14.25
CA ALA A 102 1.08 -1.78 -15.69
C ALA A 102 1.83 -0.47 -16.05
N HIS A 103 1.59 0.61 -15.29
CA HIS A 103 2.30 1.89 -15.44
C HIS A 103 3.75 1.88 -14.94
N ALA A 104 4.24 0.77 -14.37
CA ALA A 104 5.63 0.59 -13.98
C ALA A 104 6.44 -0.27 -14.95
N MET A 105 5.80 -0.96 -15.91
CA MET A 105 6.48 -1.76 -16.94
C MET A 105 6.65 -1.05 -18.28
N ILE A 106 6.10 0.16 -18.47
CA ILE A 106 6.21 0.95 -19.72
C ILE A 106 7.19 2.14 -19.59
N ARG A 107 8.07 2.16 -18.57
CA ARG A 107 9.12 3.18 -18.47
C ARG A 107 10.39 2.67 -17.81
#